data_AF-A0A838TQQ8-F1
#
_entry.id   AF-A0A838TQQ8-F1
#
_cell.length_a   1.000
_cell.length_b   1.000
_cell.length_c   1.000
_cell.angle_alpha   90.00
_cell.angle_beta   90.00
_cell.angle_gamma   90.00
#
_symmetry.space_group_name_H-M   'P 1'
#
loop_
_entity.id
_entity.type
_entity.pdbx_description
1 polymer ?
#
loop_
_entity_poly.entity_id
_entity_poly.type
_entity_poly.pdbx_seq_one_letter_code
_entity_poly.pdbx_strand_id
1 'polypeptide(L)' 'MVYLSWIEKTKEKSLFKFSVLNNDTWSVPDTITSGNNWFVNWADYPMLAADGAGNMIAHILEKSENGKYTYDVKLS' A
#
# COMPACT_ATOMS: atom_id res chain seq x y z
N MET A 1 7.56 -11.83 -12.50
CA MET A 1 7.08 -10.43 -12.61
C MET A 1 7.65 -9.67 -11.44
N VAL A 2 8.00 -8.39 -11.63
CA VAL A 2 8.52 -7.55 -10.55
C VAL A 2 7.51 -6.44 -10.31
N TYR A 3 7.09 -6.31 -9.06
CA TYR A 3 6.21 -5.26 -8.58
C TYR A 3 7.03 -4.34 -7.67
N LEU A 4 6.90 -3.03 -7.87
CA LEU A 4 7.38 -2.03 -6.93
C LEU A 4 6.15 -1.39 -6.30
N SER A 5 6.02 -1.47 -4.98
CA SER A 5 4.99 -0.77 -4.23
C SER A 5 5.58 0.28 -3.31
N TRP A 6 4.92 1.41 -3.16
CA TRP A 6 5.37 2.50 -2.29
C TRP A 6 4.21 3.31 -1.76
N ILE A 7 4.49 4.07 -0.70
CA ILE A 7 3.56 5.05 -0.15
C ILE A 7 3.96 6.42 -0.67
N GLU A 8 3.03 7.08 -1.34
CA GLU A 8 3.15 8.48 -1.71
C GLU A 8 2.35 9.33 -0.72
N LYS A 9 2.99 10.31 -0.09
CA LYS A 9 2.33 11.26 0.81
C LYS A 9 1.97 12.53 0.07
N THR A 10 0.69 12.89 0.11
CA THR A 10 0.20 14.22 -0.27
C THR A 10 -0.03 15.07 0.97
N LYS A 11 -0.53 16.31 0.80
CA LYS A 11 -0.90 17.17 1.93
C LYS A 11 -2.02 16.59 2.80
N GLU A 12 -2.91 15.78 2.20
CA GLU A 12 -4.17 15.37 2.83
C GLU A 12 -4.21 13.88 3.15
N LYS A 13 -3.55 13.06 2.34
CA LYS A 13 -3.64 11.59 2.42
C LYS A 13 -2.37 10.88 1.98
N SER A 14 -2.25 9.64 2.43
CA SER A 14 -1.30 8.66 1.92
C SER A 14 -1.97 7.87 0.79
N LEU A 15 -1.20 7.55 -0.26
CA LEU A 15 -1.62 6.68 -1.36
C LEU A 15 -0.69 5.47 -1.36
N PHE A 16 -1.26 4.27 -1.35
CA PHE A 16 -0.48 3.05 -1.55
C PHE A 16 -0.54 2.70 -3.02
N LYS A 17 0.61 2.82 -3.69
CA LYS A 17 0.73 2.68 -5.15
C LYS A 17 1.61 1.50 -5.50
N PHE A 18 1.45 0.99 -6.71
CA PHE A 18 2.38 0.04 -7.30
C PHE A 18 2.62 0.29 -8.78
N SER A 19 3.72 -0.24 -9.30
CA SER A 19 4.04 -0.31 -10.73
C SER A 19 4.66 -1.67 -11.05
N VAL A 20 4.50 -2.12 -12.30
CA VAL A 20 4.99 -3.40 -12.79
C VAL A 20 6.14 -3.16 -13.75
N LEU A 21 7.25 -3.88 -13.56
CA LEU A 21 8.37 -3.86 -14.49
C LEU A 21 8.07 -4.76 -15.69
N ASN A 22 8.01 -4.17 -16.89
CA ASN A 22 7.77 -4.86 -18.14
C ASN A 22 8.86 -4.46 -19.15
N ASN A 23 9.64 -5.43 -19.64
CA ASN A 23 10.72 -5.20 -20.61
C ASN A 23 11.61 -3.99 -20.24
N ASP A 24 12.14 -4.00 -19.02
CA ASP A 24 13.01 -2.95 -18.45
C ASP A 24 12.36 -1.56 -18.32
N THR A 25 11.03 -1.47 -18.47
CA THR A 25 10.26 -0.23 -18.30
C THR A 25 9.20 -0.39 -17.23
N TRP A 26 9.11 0.57 -16.32
CA TRP A 26 8.03 0.63 -15.33
C TRP A 26 6.72 1.09 -15.97
N SER A 27 5.62 0.41 -15.65
CA SER A 27 4.28 0.85 -16.05
C SER A 27 3.89 2.17 -15.38
N VAL A 28 2.86 2.83 -15.91
CA VAL A 28 2.18 3.90 -15.17
C VAL A 28 1.75 3.35 -13.80
N PRO A 29 2.01 4.07 -12.69
CA PRO A 29 1.63 3.60 -11.36
C PRO A 29 0.11 3.55 -11.17
N ASP A 30 -0.35 2.45 -10.57
CA ASP A 30 -1.73 2.30 -10.10
C ASP A 30 -1.83 2.56 -8.59
N THR A 31 -2.98 3.09 -8.15
CA THR A 31 -3.27 3.28 -6.73
C THR A 31 -4.11 2.12 -6.23
N ILE A 32 -3.61 1.40 -5.24
CA ILE A 32 -4.32 0.31 -4.56
C ILE A 32 -5.41 0.88 -3.66
N THR A 33 -5.03 1.81 -2.79
CA THR A 33 -5.94 2.49 -1.86
C THR A 33 -5.34 3.81 -1.40
N SER A 34 -6.15 4.66 -0.78
CA SER A 34 -5.70 5.92 -0.17
C SER A 34 -6.46 6.24 1.11
N GLY A 35 -5.81 6.89 2.06
CA GLY A 35 -6.43 7.28 3.33
C GLY A 35 -5.61 8.31 4.09
N ASN A 36 -6.27 9.00 5.03
CA ASN A 36 -5.69 10.11 5.80
C ASN A 36 -5.34 9.74 7.24
N ASN A 37 -5.68 8.52 7.68
CA ASN A 37 -5.57 8.03 9.05
C ASN A 37 -4.73 6.75 9.15
N TRP A 38 -3.83 6.51 8.20
CA TRP A 38 -2.99 5.31 8.23
C TRP A 38 -1.91 5.37 9.31
N PHE A 39 -1.71 4.24 9.97
CA PHE A 39 -0.58 4.04 10.87
C PHE A 39 0.56 3.34 10.12
N VAL A 40 1.56 4.11 9.69
CA VAL A 40 2.75 3.58 9.03
C VAL A 40 3.90 3.63 10.02
N ASN A 41 4.49 2.48 10.33
CA ASN A 41 5.58 2.37 11.29
C ASN A 41 6.75 1.55 10.72
N TRP A 42 7.85 1.46 11.48
CA TRP A 42 9.09 0.76 11.08
C TRP A 42 9.00 -0.77 10.98
N ALA A 43 8.04 -1.39 11.66
CA ALA A 43 7.82 -2.83 11.74
C ALA A 43 6.64 -3.27 10.87
N ASP A 44 5.57 -2.46 10.85
CA ASP A 44 4.36 -2.71 10.08
C ASP A 44 4.08 -1.54 9.15
N TYR A 45 4.07 -1.83 7.86
CA TYR A 45 3.81 -0.88 6.79
C TYR A 45 2.98 -1.56 5.70
N PRO A 46 2.22 -0.78 4.90
CA PRO A 46 1.53 -1.29 3.74
C PRO A 46 2.38 -2.23 2.88
N MET A 47 1.87 -3.44 2.62
CA MET A 47 2.52 -4.42 1.74
C MET A 47 1.57 -4.93 0.67
N LEU A 48 2.14 -5.21 -0.50
CA LEU A 48 1.50 -5.88 -1.63
C LEU A 48 2.12 -7.28 -1.76
N ALA A 49 1.28 -8.31 -1.81
CA ALA A 49 1.66 -9.66 -2.17
C ALA A 49 0.97 -10.06 -3.47
N ALA A 50 1.70 -10.78 -4.33
CA ALA A 50 1.19 -11.27 -5.60
C ALA A 50 1.55 -12.74 -5.77
N ASP A 51 0.66 -13.52 -6.36
CA ASP A 51 0.87 -14.97 -6.58
C ASP A 51 1.62 -15.30 -7.88
N GLY A 52 1.85 -14.29 -8.73
CA GLY A 52 2.48 -14.45 -10.04
C GLY A 52 1.54 -14.96 -11.14
N ALA A 53 0.30 -15.32 -10.82
CA ALA A 53 -0.77 -15.67 -11.77
C ALA A 53 -1.73 -14.49 -12.04
N GLY A 54 -1.47 -13.34 -11.43
CA GLY A 54 -2.24 -12.10 -11.61
C GLY A 54 -3.14 -11.76 -10.42
N ASN A 55 -3.20 -12.61 -9.39
CA ASN A 55 -3.89 -12.26 -8.16
C ASN A 55 -2.97 -11.46 -7.25
N MET A 56 -3.54 -10.46 -6.61
CA MET A 56 -2.86 -9.56 -5.71
C MET A 56 -3.69 -9.37 -4.44
N ILE A 57 -3.01 -9.21 -3.32
CA ILE A 57 -3.61 -8.78 -2.06
C ILE A 57 -2.72 -7.71 -1.45
N ALA A 58 -3.36 -6.66 -0.95
CA ALA A 58 -2.68 -5.62 -0.20
C ALA A 58 -3.26 -5.52 1.20
N HIS A 59 -2.44 -5.07 2.14
CA HIS A 59 -2.95 -4.64 3.44
C HIS A 59 -2.41 -3.26 3.80
N ILE A 60 -3.21 -2.54 4.59
CA ILE A 60 -2.83 -1.28 5.25
C ILE A 60 -3.26 -1.33 6.70
N LEU A 61 -2.64 -0.48 7.53
CA LEU A 61 -3.06 -0.27 8.91
C LEU A 61 -3.82 1.06 9.00
N GLU A 62 -5.12 0.98 9.23
CA GLU A 62 -5.99 2.14 9.35
C GLU A 62 -6.31 2.39 10.82
N LYS A 63 -6.05 3.60 11.34
CA LYS A 63 -6.42 3.90 12.72
C LYS A 63 -7.95 3.83 12.89
N SER A 64 -8.37 2.96 13.81
CA SER A 64 -9.77 2.80 14.20
C SER A 64 -10.14 3.66 15.41
N GLU A 65 -9.16 4.03 16.24
CA GLU A 65 -9.35 4.90 17.41
C GLU A 65 -8.13 5.84 17.63
N ASN A 66 -8.23 6.71 18.64
CA ASN A 66 -7.21 7.69 18.99
C ASN A 66 -5.98 7.11 19.72
N GLY A 67 -6.01 5.84 20.10
CA GLY A 67 -4.89 5.16 20.74
C GLY A 67 -3.66 5.09 19.83
N LYS A 68 -2.47 5.00 20.44
CA LYS A 68 -1.20 5.03 19.69
C LYS A 68 -1.07 3.85 18.71
N TYR A 69 -1.55 2.68 19.12
CA TYR A 69 -1.45 1.43 18.38
C TYR A 69 -2.84 0.79 18.14
N THR A 70 -3.89 1.60 18.09
CA THR A 70 -5.25 1.16 17.79
C THR A 70 -5.53 1.34 16.31
N TYR A 71 -5.40 0.25 15.56
CA TYR A 71 -5.62 0.22 14.13
C TYR A 71 -6.20 -1.12 13.71
N ASP A 72 -6.94 -1.11 12.62
CA ASP A 72 -7.42 -2.31 11.94
C ASP A 72 -6.48 -2.64 10.78
N VAL A 73 -6.33 -3.92 10.49
CA VAL A 73 -5.78 -4.37 9.21
C VAL A 73 -6.91 -4.31 8.19
N LYS A 74 -6.79 -3.45 7.17
CA LYS A 74 -7.70 -3.45 6.02
C LYS A 74 -7.03 -4.18 4.86
N LEU A 75 -7.81 -5.01 4.17
CA LEU A 75 -7.38 -5.72 2.97
C LEU A 75 -7.96 -5.04 1.73
N SER A 76 -7.24 -5.14 0.61
CA SER A 76 -7.67 -4.69 -0.72
C SER A 76 -7.27 -5.71 -1.77
#